data_AF-A0ABD3JC46-F1
#
_entry.id   AF-A0ABD3JC46-F1
#
_cell.length_a   1.000
_cell.length_b   1.000
_cell.length_c   1.000
_cell.angle_alpha   90.00
_cell.angle_beta   90.00
_cell.angle_gamma   90.00
#
_symmetry.space_group_name_H-M   'P 1'
#
loop_
_entity.id
_entity.type
_entity.pdbx_description
1 polymer ?
#
loop_
_entity_poly.entity_id
_entity_poly.type
_entity_poly.pdbx_seq_one_letter_code
_entity_poly.pdbx_strand_id
1 'polypeptide(L)'
;MTTRDQMETASPAAGDLDVDAIRSRVRELKQVCWDCTEHAPETSPADVEDLLNRCVLEIESGVKQIVSEYSDVSGFGQEDLGQLKKELDAVQAENNKISDEVELITRSIMADSSALEGDLEGLEYSLDLIGSQGLMKENAGKVGMDYQSSLMNTDVCHKFEALDLESQIEEKKMLLKSLEYIDCQLRKDDTVEQIEDALTGLKVIEIDGSCIRLSLNTYLPKYKSYQQKIEEAVETVELNHELLIELVDGCLEIKNVEIFPNDVHIDDIVDAAKDFRQSFSELTIHQTPLEWFVRKVQERLIMSTLRRLAVKTAARSRHFLEYVDRDETIIAHMAGGIDALIKVPQGWPMLNIALKLKSLQSSDHHARNIYSSYLRKVEEAANSLDPQQRMNLSSFMDDIEKILKEKDFEFQSSKS
;
A
#
# COMPACT_ATOMS: atom_id res chain seq x y z
N MET A 1 3.21 -54.92 -3.05
CA MET A 1 2.59 -55.38 -1.80
C MET A 1 2.79 -54.26 -0.77
N THR A 2 1.86 -53.29 -0.70
CA THR A 2 0.84 -53.17 0.39
C THR A 2 1.49 -53.25 1.77
N THR A 3 1.60 -52.17 2.54
CA THR A 3 0.54 -51.46 3.33
C THR A 3 1.21 -50.25 4.04
N ARG A 4 0.60 -49.14 4.48
CA ARG A 4 -0.77 -48.61 4.47
C ARG A 4 -0.73 -47.25 5.23
N ASP A 5 -1.53 -46.30 4.75
CA ASP A 5 -2.18 -45.15 5.40
C ASP A 5 -1.58 -44.56 6.69
N GLN A 6 -1.11 -43.31 6.60
CA GLN A 6 -1.57 -42.27 7.54
C GLN A 6 -1.95 -41.01 6.76
N MET A 7 -3.24 -40.75 6.83
CA MET A 7 -3.99 -39.62 6.30
C MET A 7 -3.92 -38.52 7.35
N GLU A 8 -3.02 -37.55 7.17
CA GLU A 8 -3.13 -36.26 7.85
C GLU A 8 -4.06 -35.37 7.03
N THR A 9 -5.31 -35.32 7.46
CA THR A 9 -6.28 -34.29 7.05
C THR A 9 -5.74 -32.93 7.49
N ALA A 10 -5.00 -32.26 6.61
CA ALA A 10 -4.78 -30.83 6.73
C ALA A 10 -6.12 -30.12 6.51
N SER A 11 -6.63 -29.54 7.60
CA SER A 11 -7.79 -28.67 7.63
C SER A 11 -7.68 -27.59 6.54
N PRO A 12 -8.76 -27.20 5.85
CA PRO A 12 -8.69 -26.10 4.89
C PRO A 12 -8.26 -24.85 5.66
N ALA A 13 -7.15 -24.26 5.24
CA ALA A 13 -6.70 -22.97 5.75
C ALA A 13 -7.85 -21.97 5.56
N ALA A 14 -8.36 -21.48 6.68
CA ALA A 14 -9.41 -20.46 6.69
C ALA A 14 -8.93 -19.28 5.83
N GLY A 15 -9.76 -18.90 4.86
CA GLY A 15 -9.54 -17.67 4.10
C GLY A 15 -9.36 -16.52 5.07
N ASP A 16 -8.38 -15.66 4.77
CA ASP A 16 -7.93 -14.57 5.62
C ASP A 16 -9.13 -13.72 6.04
N LEU A 17 -9.55 -13.88 7.30
CA LEU A 17 -10.63 -13.13 7.90
C LEU A 17 -10.18 -11.67 7.93
N ASP A 18 -10.92 -10.76 7.29
CA ASP A 18 -10.65 -9.32 7.37
C ASP A 18 -10.87 -8.85 8.81
N VAL A 19 -9.81 -8.98 9.61
CA VAL A 19 -9.77 -8.62 11.02
C VAL A 19 -9.98 -7.13 11.19
N ASP A 20 -9.68 -6.31 10.17
CA ASP A 20 -9.87 -4.86 10.21
C ASP A 20 -11.35 -4.47 10.05
N ALA A 21 -12.10 -5.16 9.19
CA ALA A 21 -13.55 -5.00 9.08
C ALA A 21 -14.28 -5.48 10.35
N ILE A 22 -13.87 -6.61 10.91
CA ILE A 22 -14.40 -7.10 12.20
C ILE A 22 -14.09 -6.07 13.30
N ARG A 23 -12.88 -5.49 13.30
CA ARG A 23 -12.42 -4.55 14.32
C ARG A 23 -13.05 -3.16 14.19
N SER A 24 -13.37 -2.69 12.98
CA SER A 24 -14.11 -1.43 12.81
C SER A 24 -15.53 -1.56 13.39
N ARG A 25 -16.17 -2.71 13.16
CA ARG A 25 -17.50 -3.01 13.73
C ARG A 25 -17.46 -3.25 15.24
N VAL A 26 -16.41 -3.85 15.78
CA VAL A 26 -16.21 -3.93 17.24
C VAL A 26 -16.04 -2.54 17.86
N ARG A 27 -15.36 -1.60 17.18
CA ARG A 27 -15.24 -0.21 17.66
C ARG A 27 -16.58 0.53 17.62
N GLU A 28 -17.37 0.36 16.57
CA GLU A 28 -18.72 0.94 16.50
C GLU A 28 -19.65 0.37 17.57
N LEU A 29 -19.58 -0.94 17.84
CA LEU A 29 -20.25 -1.58 18.97
C LEU A 29 -19.84 -0.96 20.31
N LYS A 30 -18.53 -0.75 20.49
CA LYS A 30 -17.97 -0.19 21.71
C LYS A 30 -18.41 1.27 21.92
N GLN A 31 -18.54 2.03 20.84
CA GLN A 31 -19.07 3.40 20.81
C GLN A 31 -20.54 3.43 21.25
N VAL A 32 -21.38 2.55 20.69
CA VAL A 32 -22.80 2.41 21.07
C VAL A 32 -22.94 2.02 22.55
N CYS A 33 -22.02 1.20 23.06
CA CYS A 33 -21.96 0.83 24.47
C CYS A 33 -21.53 1.99 25.40
N TRP A 34 -20.65 2.87 24.92
CA TRP A 34 -20.13 4.02 25.68
C TRP A 34 -21.12 5.18 25.75
N ASP A 35 -21.85 5.43 24.65
CA ASP A 35 -22.92 6.44 24.58
C ASP A 35 -24.07 6.15 25.58
N CYS A 36 -24.19 4.90 26.06
CA CYS A 36 -25.12 4.52 27.13
C CYS A 36 -24.65 4.88 28.54
N THR A 37 -23.37 5.25 28.75
CA THR A 37 -22.78 5.44 30.09
C THR A 37 -22.64 6.91 30.49
N GLU A 38 -22.49 7.84 29.53
CA GLU A 38 -22.28 9.28 29.83
C GLU A 38 -23.56 10.11 30.00
N HIS A 39 -24.74 9.53 29.71
CA HIS A 39 -26.04 10.20 29.87
C HIS A 39 -27.01 9.38 30.72
N ALA A 40 -26.63 9.08 31.96
CA ALA A 40 -27.54 8.47 32.94
C ALA A 40 -28.12 9.52 33.91
N PRO A 41 -29.35 10.03 33.70
CA PRO A 41 -30.20 10.39 34.82
C PRO A 41 -30.81 9.09 35.37
N GLU A 42 -30.44 8.68 36.58
CA GLU A 42 -31.01 7.58 37.38
C GLU A 42 -31.98 6.64 36.63
N THR A 43 -31.46 5.86 35.68
CA THR A 43 -32.26 4.90 34.91
C THR A 43 -32.43 3.61 35.70
N SER A 44 -33.65 3.08 35.75
CA SER A 44 -33.96 1.88 36.52
C SER A 44 -33.21 0.66 35.97
N PRO A 45 -32.91 -0.36 36.80
CA PRO A 45 -32.17 -1.57 36.36
C PRO A 45 -32.83 -2.29 35.17
N ALA A 46 -34.16 -2.15 35.03
CA ALA A 46 -34.93 -2.73 33.93
C ALA A 46 -34.67 -2.03 32.58
N ASP A 47 -34.44 -0.71 32.59
CA ASP A 47 -34.16 0.05 31.36
C ASP A 47 -32.76 -0.25 30.81
N VAL A 48 -31.80 -0.55 31.70
CA VAL A 48 -30.43 -0.93 31.32
C VAL A 48 -30.40 -2.33 30.70
N GLU A 49 -31.21 -3.26 31.21
CA GLU A 49 -31.31 -4.63 30.69
C GLU A 49 -32.03 -4.66 29.31
N ASP A 50 -33.03 -3.82 29.10
CA ASP A 50 -33.70 -3.66 27.80
C ASP A 50 -32.75 -3.01 26.75
N LEU A 51 -31.93 -2.04 27.16
CA LEU A 51 -30.91 -1.43 26.31
C LEU A 51 -29.79 -2.42 25.96
N LEU A 52 -29.33 -3.23 26.91
CA LEU A 52 -28.35 -4.30 26.68
C LEU A 52 -28.89 -5.35 25.72
N ASN A 53 -30.15 -5.78 25.89
CA ASN A 53 -30.79 -6.70 24.96
C ASN A 53 -30.92 -6.11 23.56
N ARG A 54 -31.21 -4.81 23.44
CA ARG A 54 -31.25 -4.12 22.15
C ARG A 54 -29.87 -4.04 21.49
N CYS A 55 -28.81 -3.74 22.25
CA CYS A 55 -27.44 -3.81 21.77
C CYS A 55 -27.09 -5.24 21.32
N VAL A 56 -27.40 -6.27 22.11
CA VAL A 56 -27.15 -7.68 21.74
C VAL A 56 -27.87 -8.05 20.44
N LEU A 57 -29.11 -7.59 20.24
CA LEU A 57 -29.86 -7.83 19.01
C LEU A 57 -29.28 -7.09 17.79
N GLU A 58 -28.82 -5.85 17.95
CA GLU A 58 -28.13 -5.10 16.89
C GLU A 58 -26.79 -5.76 16.53
N ILE A 59 -26.06 -6.27 17.52
CA ILE A 59 -24.82 -7.03 17.34
C ILE A 59 -25.10 -8.33 16.59
N GLU A 60 -26.09 -9.10 17.03
CA GLU A 60 -26.42 -10.38 16.42
C GLU A 60 -26.94 -10.20 14.97
N SER A 61 -27.71 -9.14 14.74
CA SER A 61 -28.15 -8.71 13.41
C SER A 61 -26.96 -8.34 12.53
N GLY A 62 -26.04 -7.51 13.03
CA GLY A 62 -24.83 -7.11 12.30
C GLY A 62 -23.93 -8.29 11.97
N VAL A 63 -23.74 -9.22 12.91
CA VAL A 63 -22.96 -10.45 12.69
C VAL A 63 -23.61 -11.36 11.65
N LYS A 64 -24.94 -11.55 11.70
CA LYS A 64 -25.67 -12.33 10.68
C LYS A 64 -25.58 -11.69 9.31
N GLN A 65 -25.65 -10.37 9.23
CA GLN A 65 -25.48 -9.62 8.00
C GLN A 65 -24.06 -9.82 7.43
N ILE A 66 -23.01 -9.68 8.24
CA ILE A 66 -21.62 -9.94 7.82
C ILE A 66 -21.47 -11.39 7.32
N VAL A 67 -21.96 -12.37 8.07
CA VAL A 67 -21.89 -13.79 7.66
C VAL A 67 -22.63 -14.02 6.33
N SER A 68 -23.74 -13.33 6.07
CA SER A 68 -24.44 -13.42 4.79
C SER A 68 -23.68 -12.73 3.65
N GLU A 69 -23.08 -11.56 3.89
CA GLU A 69 -22.30 -10.78 2.92
C GLU A 69 -21.03 -11.50 2.47
N TYR A 70 -20.44 -12.36 3.31
CA TYR A 70 -19.23 -13.12 3.02
C TYR A 70 -19.49 -14.60 2.63
N SER A 71 -20.73 -15.05 2.62
CA SER A 71 -21.09 -16.43 2.23
C SER A 71 -21.01 -16.69 0.71
N ASP A 72 -20.96 -15.63 -0.10
CA ASP A 72 -20.91 -15.70 -1.57
C ASP A 72 -19.47 -15.80 -2.15
N VAL A 73 -18.45 -15.84 -1.28
CA VAL A 73 -17.03 -15.90 -1.66
C VAL A 73 -16.62 -17.26 -2.27
N SER A 74 -17.53 -18.23 -2.29
CA SER A 74 -17.36 -19.49 -3.05
C SER A 74 -17.27 -19.31 -4.58
N GLY A 75 -17.52 -18.09 -5.08
CA GLY A 75 -17.46 -17.73 -6.50
C GLY A 75 -16.08 -17.36 -7.07
N PHE A 76 -15.00 -17.32 -6.26
CA PHE A 76 -13.66 -17.19 -6.81
C PHE A 76 -13.27 -18.49 -7.52
N GLY A 77 -13.52 -18.49 -8.83
CA GLY A 77 -13.42 -19.65 -9.68
C GLY A 77 -12.05 -20.32 -9.56
N GLN A 78 -12.09 -21.64 -9.43
CA GLN A 78 -10.98 -22.59 -9.57
C GLN A 78 -10.07 -22.35 -10.81
N GLU A 79 -10.50 -21.50 -11.74
CA GLU A 79 -9.76 -21.00 -12.91
C GLU A 79 -8.60 -20.05 -12.56
N ASP A 80 -8.74 -19.17 -11.57
CA ASP A 80 -7.67 -18.21 -11.21
C ASP A 80 -6.49 -18.91 -10.54
N LEU A 81 -6.76 -19.93 -9.70
CA LEU A 81 -5.74 -20.80 -9.13
C LEU A 81 -5.03 -21.64 -10.21
N GLY A 82 -5.75 -22.03 -11.27
CA GLY A 82 -5.18 -22.76 -12.40
C GLY A 82 -4.25 -21.90 -13.24
N GLN A 83 -4.58 -20.62 -13.42
CA GLN A 83 -3.74 -19.64 -14.11
C GLN A 83 -2.47 -19.34 -13.30
N LEU A 84 -2.61 -19.05 -12.00
CA LEU A 84 -1.49 -18.78 -11.11
C LEU A 84 -0.52 -19.96 -11.02
N LYS A 85 -1.04 -21.19 -11.03
CA LYS A 85 -0.22 -22.40 -11.04
C LYS A 85 0.60 -22.53 -12.33
N LYS A 86 0.02 -22.20 -13.48
CA LYS A 86 0.75 -22.21 -14.76
C LYS A 86 1.84 -21.13 -14.80
N GLU A 87 1.55 -19.95 -14.27
CA GLU A 87 2.54 -18.87 -14.16
C GLU A 87 3.68 -19.27 -13.20
N LEU A 88 3.36 -19.89 -12.07
CA LEU A 88 4.34 -20.43 -11.14
C LEU A 88 5.21 -21.52 -11.78
N ASP A 89 4.61 -22.45 -12.52
CA ASP A 89 5.34 -23.50 -13.24
C ASP A 89 6.26 -22.91 -14.33
N ALA A 90 5.82 -21.84 -15.00
CA ALA A 90 6.63 -21.13 -16.01
C ALA A 90 7.81 -20.38 -15.38
N VAL A 91 7.58 -19.66 -14.28
CA VAL A 91 8.63 -18.96 -13.53
C VAL A 91 9.62 -19.96 -12.94
N GLN A 92 9.16 -21.11 -12.43
CA GLN A 92 10.05 -22.16 -11.93
C GLN A 92 10.94 -22.73 -13.04
N ALA A 93 10.40 -22.91 -14.25
CA ALA A 93 11.18 -23.38 -15.39
C ALA A 93 12.23 -22.35 -15.83
N GLU A 94 11.88 -21.06 -15.83
CA GLU A 94 12.82 -19.98 -16.12
C GLU A 94 13.91 -19.88 -15.04
N ASN A 95 13.54 -20.00 -13.77
CA ASN A 95 14.48 -19.96 -12.65
C ASN A 95 15.48 -21.13 -12.71
N ASN A 96 15.01 -22.33 -13.09
CA ASN A 96 15.91 -23.46 -13.35
C ASN A 96 16.87 -23.18 -14.52
N LYS A 97 16.40 -22.56 -15.60
CA LYS A 97 17.25 -22.17 -16.73
C LYS A 97 18.31 -21.14 -16.33
N ILE A 98 17.92 -20.13 -15.55
CA ILE A 98 18.85 -19.14 -15.00
C ILE A 98 19.87 -19.82 -14.08
N SER A 99 19.43 -20.75 -13.24
CA SER A 99 20.33 -21.53 -12.37
C SER A 99 21.37 -22.32 -13.19
N ASP A 100 20.97 -22.96 -14.29
CA ASP A 100 21.89 -23.68 -15.18
C ASP A 100 22.89 -22.72 -15.86
N GLU A 101 22.43 -21.54 -16.29
CA GLU A 101 23.29 -20.51 -16.89
C GLU A 101 24.31 -19.96 -15.87
N VAL A 102 23.88 -19.72 -14.63
CA VAL A 102 24.77 -19.30 -13.53
C VAL A 102 25.83 -20.37 -13.24
N GLU A 103 25.44 -21.65 -13.22
CA GLU A 103 26.39 -22.75 -13.01
C GLU A 103 27.42 -22.83 -14.15
N LEU A 104 26.98 -22.66 -15.41
CA LEU A 104 27.87 -22.63 -16.57
C LEU A 104 28.86 -21.46 -16.49
N ILE A 105 28.39 -20.26 -16.18
CA ILE A 105 29.23 -19.06 -16.03
C ILE A 105 30.23 -19.26 -14.89
N THR A 106 29.77 -19.77 -13.75
CA THR A 106 30.63 -20.04 -12.58
C THR A 106 31.75 -21.01 -12.93
N ARG A 107 31.41 -22.10 -13.64
CA ARG A 107 32.40 -23.08 -14.10
C ARG A 107 33.40 -22.48 -15.09
N SER A 108 32.95 -21.61 -15.99
CA SER A 108 33.84 -20.88 -16.91
C SER A 108 34.81 -19.98 -16.16
N ILE A 109 34.30 -19.18 -15.22
CA ILE A 109 35.11 -18.26 -14.41
C ILE A 109 36.17 -19.04 -13.61
N MET A 110 35.80 -20.16 -13.01
CA MET A 110 36.76 -21.01 -12.32
C MET A 110 37.86 -21.54 -13.25
N ALA A 111 37.50 -21.99 -14.45
CA ALA A 111 38.47 -22.47 -15.42
C ALA A 111 39.41 -21.36 -15.91
N ASP A 112 38.87 -20.17 -16.20
CA ASP A 112 39.63 -19.00 -16.63
C ASP A 112 40.56 -18.50 -15.51
N SER A 113 40.09 -18.54 -14.26
CA SER A 113 40.89 -18.19 -13.08
C SER A 113 42.07 -19.16 -12.89
N SER A 114 41.85 -20.47 -13.04
CA SER A 114 42.93 -21.46 -12.96
C SER A 114 43.93 -21.34 -14.11
N ALA A 115 43.47 -20.98 -15.31
CA ALA A 115 44.35 -20.71 -16.45
C ALA A 115 45.23 -19.47 -16.19
N LEU A 116 44.62 -18.39 -15.69
CA LEU A 116 45.34 -17.16 -15.34
C LEU A 116 46.37 -17.38 -14.22
N GLU A 117 46.03 -18.19 -13.22
CA GLU A 117 46.96 -18.57 -12.14
C GLU A 117 48.20 -19.29 -12.70
N GLY A 118 48.01 -20.23 -13.64
CA GLY A 118 49.11 -20.91 -14.32
C GLY A 118 49.98 -19.97 -15.17
N ASP A 119 49.37 -19.00 -15.85
CA ASP A 119 50.09 -17.97 -16.61
C ASP A 119 50.93 -17.07 -15.69
N LEU A 120 50.42 -16.73 -14.50
CA LEU A 120 51.14 -15.95 -13.49
C LEU A 120 52.33 -16.73 -12.91
N GLU A 121 52.16 -18.01 -12.60
CA GLU A 121 53.26 -18.88 -12.13
C GLU A 121 54.35 -19.03 -13.19
N GLY A 122 53.97 -19.13 -14.46
CA GLY A 122 54.92 -19.14 -15.59
C GLY A 122 55.69 -17.83 -15.76
N LEU A 123 55.04 -16.70 -15.50
CA LEU A 123 55.66 -15.37 -15.53
C LEU A 123 56.64 -15.19 -14.36
N GLU A 124 56.26 -15.63 -13.16
CA GLU A 124 57.11 -15.63 -11.96
C GLU A 124 58.40 -16.42 -12.19
N TYR A 125 58.28 -17.65 -12.72
CA TYR A 125 59.44 -18.47 -13.09
C TYR A 125 60.36 -17.77 -14.11
N SER A 126 59.76 -17.05 -15.08
CA SER A 126 60.51 -16.30 -16.08
C SER A 126 61.26 -15.11 -15.48
N LEU A 127 60.67 -14.42 -14.51
CA LEU A 127 61.30 -13.31 -13.78
C LEU A 127 62.46 -13.79 -12.90
N ASP A 128 62.31 -14.92 -12.21
CA ASP A 128 63.39 -15.53 -11.42
C ASP A 128 64.58 -15.95 -12.29
N LEU A 129 64.32 -16.45 -13.49
CA LEU A 129 65.36 -16.78 -14.46
C LEU A 129 66.14 -15.53 -14.93
N ILE A 130 65.44 -14.40 -15.11
CA ILE A 130 66.07 -13.12 -15.47
C ILE A 130 66.87 -12.56 -14.28
N GLY A 131 66.32 -12.61 -13.07
CA GLY A 131 66.97 -12.15 -11.84
C GLY A 131 68.27 -12.92 -11.53
N SER A 132 68.26 -14.24 -11.70
CA SER A 132 69.44 -15.09 -11.53
C SER A 132 70.53 -14.87 -12.60
N GLN A 133 70.16 -14.43 -13.81
CA GLN A 133 71.12 -14.00 -14.84
C GLN A 133 71.70 -12.59 -14.60
N GLY A 134 70.94 -11.68 -13.98
CA GLY A 134 71.40 -10.33 -13.63
C GLY A 134 72.47 -10.29 -12.54
N LEU A 135 72.41 -11.24 -11.59
CA LEU A 135 73.28 -11.25 -10.40
C LEU A 135 74.72 -11.73 -10.68
N MET A 136 74.98 -12.32 -11.84
CA MET A 136 76.34 -12.73 -12.26
C MET A 136 77.23 -11.55 -12.70
N LYS A 137 76.70 -10.31 -12.79
CA LYS A 137 77.42 -9.14 -13.33
C LYS A 137 77.81 -8.04 -12.34
N GLU A 138 77.32 -8.06 -11.10
CA GLU A 138 77.35 -6.87 -10.23
C GLU A 138 78.09 -7.03 -8.88
N ASN A 139 78.88 -8.09 -8.69
CA ASN A 139 79.73 -8.21 -7.49
C ASN A 139 81.13 -7.62 -7.70
N ALA A 140 81.21 -6.29 -7.93
CA ALA A 140 82.48 -5.57 -7.94
C ALA A 140 82.36 -4.13 -7.40
N GLY A 141 82.41 -4.00 -6.07
CA GLY A 141 82.74 -2.77 -5.36
C GLY A 141 81.53 -2.03 -4.79
N LYS A 142 81.59 -1.32 -3.67
CA LYS A 142 82.69 -1.01 -2.74
C LYS A 142 82.01 -0.36 -1.53
N VAL A 143 82.42 -0.73 -0.33
CA VAL A 143 82.04 -0.09 0.95
C VAL A 143 82.86 1.19 1.15
N GLY A 144 82.25 2.25 1.69
CA GLY A 144 82.96 3.43 2.19
C GLY A 144 82.01 4.50 2.76
N MET A 145 81.87 4.53 4.09
CA MET A 145 81.17 5.55 4.87
C MET A 145 82.03 6.82 5.02
N ASP A 146 81.37 7.99 5.08
CA ASP A 146 81.88 9.17 5.79
C ASP A 146 80.73 9.85 6.58
N TYR A 147 80.90 9.93 7.90
CA TYR A 147 79.96 10.51 8.85
C TYR A 147 80.45 11.89 9.32
N GLN A 148 79.97 12.97 8.69
CA GLN A 148 80.10 14.31 9.27
C GLN A 148 79.01 15.30 8.78
N SER A 149 77.80 14.79 8.55
CA SER A 149 76.64 15.56 8.08
C SER A 149 75.43 15.47 9.05
N SER A 150 75.61 14.93 10.26
CA SER A 150 74.48 14.43 11.06
C SER A 150 73.74 15.46 11.91
N LEU A 151 74.31 16.65 12.18
CA LEU A 151 73.73 17.59 13.16
C LEU A 151 72.88 18.72 12.53
N MET A 152 73.22 19.19 11.32
CA MET A 152 72.36 20.14 10.58
C MET A 152 71.21 19.44 9.85
N ASN A 153 71.37 18.14 9.55
CA ASN A 153 70.31 17.33 8.95
C ASN A 153 69.24 16.90 9.96
N THR A 154 69.52 16.86 11.27
CA THR A 154 68.53 16.35 12.25
C THR A 154 67.34 17.30 12.42
N ASP A 155 67.58 18.60 12.57
CA ASP A 155 66.52 19.62 12.70
C ASP A 155 65.68 19.75 11.41
N VAL A 156 66.35 19.70 10.26
CA VAL A 156 65.70 19.69 8.94
C VAL A 156 64.92 18.39 8.72
N CYS A 157 65.46 17.22 9.10
CA CYS A 157 64.78 15.92 9.05
C CYS A 157 63.55 15.89 9.97
N HIS A 158 63.62 16.41 11.19
CA HIS A 158 62.46 16.48 12.09
C HIS A 158 61.37 17.40 11.55
N LYS A 159 61.74 18.49 10.86
CA LYS A 159 60.78 19.37 10.18
C LYS A 159 60.12 18.69 8.97
N PHE A 160 60.89 17.93 8.19
CA PHE A 160 60.33 17.11 7.10
C PHE A 160 59.42 16.00 7.62
N GLU A 161 59.80 15.33 8.70
CA GLU A 161 58.99 14.32 9.40
C GLU A 161 57.69 14.91 9.95
N ALA A 162 57.73 16.13 10.51
CA ALA A 162 56.53 16.82 10.97
C ALA A 162 55.57 17.17 9.82
N LEU A 163 56.08 17.64 8.67
CA LEU A 163 55.28 17.92 7.48
C LEU A 163 54.71 16.63 6.86
N ASP A 164 55.47 15.54 6.89
CA ASP A 164 55.01 14.23 6.43
C ASP A 164 53.88 13.70 7.32
N LEU A 165 54.03 13.81 8.65
CA LEU A 165 52.98 13.47 9.60
C LEU A 165 51.73 14.34 9.44
N GLU A 166 51.88 15.65 9.19
CA GLU A 166 50.74 16.54 8.93
C GLU A 166 50.02 16.16 7.62
N SER A 167 50.77 15.83 6.57
CA SER A 167 50.22 15.29 5.32
C SER A 167 49.46 13.98 5.55
N GLN A 168 50.03 13.06 6.33
CA GLN A 168 49.37 11.79 6.68
C GLN A 168 48.12 11.99 7.54
N ILE A 169 48.10 13.00 8.43
CA ILE A 169 46.92 13.33 9.24
C ILE A 169 45.80 13.86 8.35
N GLU A 170 46.10 14.76 7.43
CA GLU A 170 45.09 15.30 6.52
C GLU A 170 44.57 14.22 5.56
N GLU A 171 45.44 13.33 5.07
CA GLU A 171 45.04 12.16 4.27
C GLU A 171 44.09 11.25 5.06
N LYS A 172 44.44 10.88 6.30
CA LYS A 172 43.58 10.06 7.16
C LYS A 172 42.24 10.73 7.49
N LYS A 173 42.23 12.06 7.64
CA LYS A 173 41.02 12.83 7.89
C LYS A 173 40.10 12.89 6.66
N MET A 174 40.67 13.00 5.46
CA MET A 174 39.93 12.89 4.21
C MET A 174 39.37 11.48 4.03
N LEU A 175 40.15 10.45 4.35
CA LEU A 175 39.70 9.05 4.31
C LEU A 175 38.57 8.81 5.32
N LEU A 176 38.68 9.33 6.54
CA LEU A 176 37.63 9.21 7.55
C LEU A 176 36.30 9.83 7.07
N LYS A 177 36.34 11.06 6.52
CA LYS A 177 35.14 11.70 5.93
C LYS A 177 34.54 10.88 4.80
N SER A 178 35.37 10.28 3.95
CA SER A 178 34.88 9.41 2.87
C SER A 178 34.24 8.14 3.41
N LEU A 179 34.77 7.58 4.49
CA LEU A 179 34.22 6.39 5.14
C LEU A 179 32.89 6.70 5.84
N GLU A 180 32.79 7.84 6.53
CA GLU A 180 31.54 8.34 7.12
C GLU A 180 30.47 8.57 6.06
N TYR A 181 30.85 9.11 4.89
CA TYR A 181 29.95 9.26 3.76
C TYR A 181 29.46 7.90 3.24
N ILE A 182 30.36 6.93 3.04
CA ILE A 182 30.00 5.58 2.60
C ILE A 182 29.09 4.89 3.61
N ASP A 183 29.40 4.95 4.90
CA ASP A 183 28.58 4.38 5.98
C ASP A 183 27.18 5.02 6.05
N CYS A 184 27.10 6.33 5.83
CA CYS A 184 25.81 7.01 5.71
C CYS A 184 24.99 6.51 4.51
N GLN A 185 25.64 6.26 3.37
CA GLN A 185 24.95 5.75 2.18
C GLN A 185 24.50 4.31 2.36
N LEU A 186 25.35 3.44 2.92
CA LEU A 186 24.98 2.05 3.24
C LEU A 186 23.77 1.98 4.16
N ARG A 187 23.72 2.82 5.20
CA ARG A 187 22.54 2.88 6.09
C ARG A 187 21.26 3.30 5.39
N LYS A 188 21.35 4.19 4.40
CA LYS A 188 20.19 4.57 3.58
C LYS A 188 19.74 3.42 2.68
N ASP A 189 20.69 2.75 2.02
CA ASP A 189 20.42 1.62 1.14
C ASP A 189 19.78 0.46 1.94
N ASP A 190 20.29 0.14 3.12
CA ASP A 190 19.68 -0.84 4.04
C ASP A 190 18.24 -0.46 4.44
N THR A 191 17.97 0.84 4.61
CA THR A 191 16.63 1.34 4.96
C THR A 191 15.67 1.24 3.77
N VAL A 192 16.16 1.53 2.55
CA VAL A 192 15.40 1.37 1.31
C VAL A 192 15.02 -0.10 1.12
N GLU A 193 15.99 -1.01 1.23
CA GLU A 193 15.77 -2.45 1.07
C GLU A 193 14.73 -2.97 2.07
N GLN A 194 14.84 -2.59 3.36
CA GLN A 194 13.85 -2.96 4.38
C GLN A 194 12.42 -2.49 4.05
N ILE A 195 12.29 -1.28 3.50
CA ILE A 195 10.99 -0.71 3.14
C ILE A 195 10.40 -1.42 1.90
N GLU A 196 11.22 -1.67 0.88
CA GLU A 196 10.79 -2.34 -0.36
C GLU A 196 10.50 -3.83 -0.14
N ASP A 197 11.25 -4.53 0.71
CA ASP A 197 11.01 -5.93 1.07
C ASP A 197 9.72 -6.11 1.88
N ALA A 198 9.43 -5.17 2.78
CA ALA A 198 8.22 -5.22 3.60
C ALA A 198 6.95 -4.90 2.81
N LEU A 199 7.06 -4.15 1.71
CA LEU A 199 5.92 -3.55 1.01
C LEU A 199 5.94 -3.84 -0.49
N THR A 200 4.97 -4.62 -0.94
CA THR A 200 4.83 -4.95 -2.37
C THR A 200 4.26 -3.77 -3.18
N GLY A 201 4.74 -3.61 -4.41
CA GLY A 201 4.26 -2.56 -5.32
C GLY A 201 4.71 -1.14 -4.95
N LEU A 202 5.80 -1.02 -4.17
CA LEU A 202 6.39 0.23 -3.74
C LEU A 202 7.79 0.37 -4.34
N LYS A 203 8.22 1.60 -4.60
CA LYS A 203 9.62 1.95 -4.84
C LYS A 203 9.98 3.18 -4.03
N VAL A 204 11.08 3.16 -3.28
CA VAL A 204 11.58 4.36 -2.61
C VAL A 204 12.28 5.24 -3.64
N ILE A 205 11.81 6.48 -3.78
CA ILE A 205 12.38 7.45 -4.73
C ILE A 205 13.53 8.21 -4.06
N GLU A 206 13.30 8.68 -2.84
CA GLU A 206 14.22 9.59 -2.15
C GLU A 206 14.05 9.47 -0.63
N ILE A 207 15.18 9.49 0.08
CA ILE A 207 15.22 9.65 1.54
C ILE A 207 16.10 10.87 1.84
N ASP A 208 15.47 11.94 2.31
CA ASP A 208 16.14 13.17 2.75
C ASP A 208 15.87 13.41 4.23
N GLY A 209 16.82 13.04 5.07
CA GLY A 209 16.70 13.14 6.53
C GLY A 209 15.50 12.34 7.06
N SER A 210 14.51 13.05 7.60
CA SER A 210 13.26 12.47 8.12
C SER A 210 12.14 12.38 7.08
N CYS A 211 12.39 12.76 5.82
CA CYS A 211 11.40 12.72 4.76
C CYS A 211 11.66 11.53 3.83
N ILE A 212 10.62 10.75 3.58
CA ILE A 212 10.64 9.61 2.65
C ILE A 212 9.68 9.91 1.51
N ARG A 213 10.17 9.82 0.28
CA ARG A 213 9.35 9.88 -0.93
C ARG A 213 9.21 8.49 -1.54
N LEU A 214 7.98 8.04 -1.69
CA LEU A 214 7.62 6.72 -2.16
C LEU A 214 6.84 6.80 -3.47
N SER A 215 7.15 5.94 -4.43
CA SER A 215 6.33 5.64 -5.59
C SER A 215 5.47 4.42 -5.27
N LEU A 216 4.16 4.58 -5.36
CA LEU A 216 3.19 3.50 -5.29
C LEU A 216 2.84 3.10 -6.72
N ASN A 217 3.15 1.85 -7.05
CA ASN A 217 2.65 1.21 -8.25
C ASN A 217 1.54 0.23 -7.83
N THR A 218 0.30 0.70 -7.88
CA THR A 218 -0.84 -0.09 -7.45
C THR A 218 -1.53 -0.71 -8.66
N TYR A 219 -1.58 -2.05 -8.69
CA TYR A 219 -2.26 -2.79 -9.73
C TYR A 219 -3.74 -2.93 -9.41
N LEU A 220 -4.59 -2.54 -10.37
CA LEU A 220 -6.02 -2.83 -10.25
C LEU A 220 -6.26 -4.34 -10.44
N PRO A 221 -6.89 -5.03 -9.46
CA PRO A 221 -7.23 -6.44 -9.65
C PRO A 221 -8.18 -6.60 -10.83
N LYS A 222 -7.99 -7.66 -11.64
CA LYS A 222 -8.90 -7.99 -12.73
C LYS A 222 -10.29 -8.25 -12.15
N TYR A 223 -11.19 -7.31 -12.37
CA TYR A 223 -12.50 -7.28 -11.73
C TYR A 223 -13.59 -7.73 -12.70
N LYS A 224 -14.13 -8.94 -12.48
CA LYS A 224 -15.37 -9.40 -13.08
C LYS A 224 -16.52 -9.10 -12.12
N SER A 225 -17.13 -7.93 -12.23
CA SER A 225 -18.43 -7.74 -11.58
C SER A 225 -19.48 -8.60 -12.29
N TYR A 226 -20.43 -9.15 -11.54
CA TYR A 226 -21.55 -9.90 -12.10
C TYR A 226 -22.55 -9.04 -12.90
N GLN A 227 -22.40 -7.71 -12.94
CA GLN A 227 -23.45 -6.80 -13.45
C GLN A 227 -22.95 -5.56 -14.22
N GLN A 228 -21.66 -5.27 -14.21
CA GLN A 228 -21.04 -4.11 -14.83
C GLN A 228 -20.04 -4.59 -15.89
N LYS A 229 -20.23 -4.15 -17.14
CA LYS A 229 -19.27 -4.32 -18.24
C LYS A 229 -18.00 -3.49 -18.02
N ILE A 230 -17.34 -3.67 -16.88
CA ILE A 230 -16.01 -3.12 -16.59
C ILE A 230 -14.93 -3.96 -17.31
N GLU A 231 -15.31 -5.13 -17.84
CA GLU A 231 -14.43 -6.12 -18.48
C GLU A 231 -13.70 -5.60 -19.73
N GLU A 232 -14.26 -4.64 -20.49
CA GLU A 232 -13.62 -4.08 -21.71
C GLU A 232 -12.68 -2.91 -21.44
N ALA A 233 -12.68 -2.31 -20.24
CA ALA A 233 -11.92 -1.09 -19.94
C ALA A 233 -10.72 -1.29 -19.01
N VAL A 234 -10.58 -2.47 -18.40
CA VAL A 234 -9.52 -2.78 -17.42
C VAL A 234 -8.47 -3.70 -18.07
N GLU A 235 -7.88 -3.25 -19.17
CA GLU A 235 -6.46 -3.56 -19.37
C GLU A 235 -5.73 -2.89 -18.20
N THR A 236 -4.93 -3.67 -17.48
CA THR A 236 -4.22 -3.32 -16.23
C THR A 236 -3.93 -1.83 -16.10
N VAL A 237 -4.79 -1.12 -15.36
CA VAL A 237 -4.58 0.31 -15.06
C VAL A 237 -3.54 0.37 -13.96
N GLU A 238 -2.32 0.70 -14.34
CA GLU A 238 -1.25 1.01 -13.42
C GLU A 238 -1.55 2.37 -12.77
N LEU A 239 -1.80 2.37 -11.46
CA LEU A 239 -1.98 3.59 -10.69
C LEU A 239 -0.64 4.00 -10.12
N ASN A 240 -0.06 5.03 -10.71
CA ASN A 240 1.18 5.65 -10.27
C ASN A 240 0.85 6.84 -9.35
N HIS A 241 0.99 6.62 -8.05
CA HIS A 241 0.85 7.67 -7.03
C HIS A 241 2.18 7.85 -6.32
N GLU A 242 2.49 9.08 -5.91
CA GLU A 242 3.65 9.35 -5.08
C GLU A 242 3.20 9.82 -3.69
N LEU A 243 3.87 9.33 -2.66
CA LEU A 243 3.70 9.78 -1.29
C LEU A 243 4.96 10.50 -0.83
N LEU A 244 4.79 11.69 -0.26
CA LEU A 244 5.82 12.38 0.51
C LEU A 244 5.46 12.28 1.99
N ILE A 245 6.21 11.48 2.74
CA ILE A 245 5.97 11.20 4.16
C ILE A 245 7.04 11.89 4.99
N GLU A 246 6.64 12.83 5.83
CA GLU A 246 7.50 13.38 6.88
C GLU A 246 7.37 12.52 8.12
N LEU A 247 8.49 11.95 8.58
CA LEU A 247 8.58 11.17 9.80
C LEU A 247 8.98 12.03 11.01
N VAL A 248 8.60 11.59 12.20
CA VAL A 248 9.10 12.16 13.45
C VAL A 248 10.56 11.72 13.65
N ASP A 249 11.44 12.68 13.91
CA ASP A 249 12.89 12.44 14.03
C ASP A 249 13.21 11.29 15.00
N GLY A 250 13.98 10.32 14.51
CA GLY A 250 14.35 9.10 15.25
C GLY A 250 13.31 7.97 15.29
N CYS A 251 12.14 8.11 14.65
CA CYS A 251 11.07 7.10 14.61
C CYS A 251 10.47 6.93 13.20
N LEU A 252 9.93 5.74 12.89
CA LEU A 252 9.08 5.51 11.69
C LEU A 252 7.63 5.99 11.90
N GLU A 253 7.43 7.02 12.72
CA GLU A 253 6.11 7.59 13.04
C GLU A 253 5.76 8.69 12.05
N ILE A 254 4.53 8.68 11.54
CA ILE A 254 4.06 9.62 10.52
C ILE A 254 3.70 10.96 11.17
N LYS A 255 4.34 12.04 10.71
CA LYS A 255 4.06 13.41 11.14
C LYS A 255 3.13 14.12 10.15
N ASN A 256 3.49 14.11 8.87
CA ASN A 256 2.73 14.72 7.80
C ASN A 256 2.84 13.87 6.52
N VAL A 257 1.81 13.90 5.67
CA VAL A 257 1.81 13.18 4.40
C VAL A 257 1.16 14.01 3.31
N GLU A 258 1.78 14.00 2.14
CA GLU A 258 1.21 14.53 0.91
C GLU A 258 1.15 13.43 -0.15
N ILE A 259 0.05 13.37 -0.90
CA ILE A 259 -0.17 12.40 -1.99
C ILE A 259 -0.28 13.13 -3.33
N PHE A 260 0.37 12.56 -4.35
CA PHE A 260 0.42 13.11 -5.69
C PHE A 260 0.02 12.05 -6.74
N PRO A 261 -0.94 12.35 -7.64
CA PRO A 261 -1.83 13.51 -7.59
C PRO A 261 -2.76 13.49 -6.34
N ASN A 262 -3.23 14.65 -5.91
CA ASN A 262 -4.17 14.79 -4.79
C ASN A 262 -5.62 14.51 -5.23
N ASP A 263 -5.85 13.33 -5.79
CA ASP A 263 -7.15 12.88 -6.30
C ASP A 263 -7.87 11.88 -5.37
N VAL A 264 -7.23 11.53 -4.26
CA VAL A 264 -7.69 10.56 -3.27
C VAL A 264 -7.54 11.17 -1.87
N HIS A 265 -8.59 11.08 -1.06
CA HIS A 265 -8.58 11.57 0.31
C HIS A 265 -7.93 10.55 1.23
N ILE A 266 -6.93 10.97 2.01
CA ILE A 266 -6.18 10.11 2.94
C ILE A 266 -6.09 10.66 4.37
N ASP A 267 -6.70 11.81 4.66
CA ASP A 267 -6.53 12.50 5.95
C ASP A 267 -6.99 11.61 7.11
N ASP A 268 -8.07 10.86 6.92
CA ASP A 268 -8.59 9.89 7.90
C ASP A 268 -7.60 8.75 8.17
N ILE A 269 -6.85 8.31 7.15
CA ILE A 269 -5.81 7.29 7.26
C ILE A 269 -4.59 7.86 7.99
N VAL A 270 -4.21 9.11 7.69
CA VAL A 270 -3.11 9.81 8.35
C VAL A 270 -3.38 9.99 9.84
N ASP A 271 -4.59 10.41 10.20
CA ASP A 271 -4.99 10.58 11.59
C ASP A 271 -5.01 9.22 12.33
N ALA A 272 -5.56 8.18 11.70
CA ALA A 272 -5.52 6.82 12.25
C ALA A 272 -4.09 6.28 12.42
N ALA A 273 -3.17 6.64 11.51
CA ALA A 273 -1.77 6.24 11.62
C ALA A 273 -1.03 6.94 12.77
N LYS A 274 -1.36 8.22 13.05
CA LYS A 274 -0.84 8.93 14.22
C LYS A 274 -1.31 8.30 15.53
N ASP A 275 -2.56 7.82 15.57
CA ASP A 275 -3.15 7.16 16.73
C ASP A 275 -2.77 5.67 16.86
N PHE A 276 -2.05 5.11 15.87
CA PHE A 276 -1.69 3.70 15.79
C PHE A 276 -0.93 3.23 17.05
N ARG A 277 -0.03 4.07 17.59
CA ARG A 277 0.75 3.71 18.78
C ARG A 277 -0.09 3.55 20.04
N GLN A 278 -1.13 4.37 20.22
CA GLN A 278 -2.00 4.33 21.40
C GLN A 278 -2.98 3.16 21.32
N SER A 279 -3.37 2.79 20.11
CA SER A 279 -4.44 1.81 19.86
C SER A 279 -3.96 0.37 19.75
N PHE A 280 -2.67 0.14 19.45
CA PHE A 280 -2.15 -1.18 19.08
C PHE A 280 -1.02 -1.70 19.99
N SER A 281 -0.67 -1.03 21.08
CA SER A 281 0.32 -1.53 22.06
C SER A 281 -0.07 -2.87 22.72
N GLU A 282 -1.34 -3.28 22.62
CA GLU A 282 -1.90 -4.50 23.23
C GLU A 282 -2.10 -5.66 22.25
N LEU A 283 -1.93 -5.45 20.93
CA LEU A 283 -2.13 -6.49 19.93
C LEU A 283 -0.81 -6.88 19.26
N THR A 284 -0.58 -8.18 19.19
CA THR A 284 0.56 -8.90 18.59
C THR A 284 0.62 -8.74 17.06
N ILE A 285 0.45 -7.53 16.54
CA ILE A 285 0.60 -7.22 15.11
C ILE A 285 2.04 -6.76 14.91
N HIS A 286 2.83 -7.58 14.22
CA HIS A 286 4.24 -7.29 13.89
C HIS A 286 4.42 -6.23 12.80
N GLN A 287 3.40 -5.42 12.51
CA GLN A 287 3.43 -4.45 11.41
C GLN A 287 3.87 -3.08 11.90
N THR A 288 4.73 -2.42 11.12
CA THR A 288 5.15 -1.05 11.43
C THR A 288 4.01 -0.05 11.13
N PRO A 289 3.95 1.11 11.82
CA PRO A 289 2.96 2.16 11.50
C PRO A 289 3.01 2.59 10.03
N LEU A 290 4.23 2.66 9.47
CA LEU A 290 4.47 2.96 8.07
C LEU A 290 3.89 1.87 7.15
N GLU A 291 4.11 0.59 7.46
CA GLU A 291 3.57 -0.52 6.69
C GLU A 291 2.04 -0.52 6.67
N TRP A 292 1.42 -0.36 7.85
CA TRP A 292 -0.02 -0.27 7.94
C TRP A 292 -0.57 0.91 7.13
N PHE A 293 0.07 2.07 7.24
CA PHE A 293 -0.33 3.29 6.53
C PHE A 293 -0.27 3.09 5.01
N VAL A 294 0.86 2.63 4.48
CA VAL A 294 1.06 2.43 3.04
C VAL A 294 0.01 1.47 2.48
N ARG A 295 -0.24 0.36 3.17
CA ARG A 295 -1.27 -0.61 2.75
C ARG A 295 -2.66 0.01 2.73
N LYS A 296 -3.03 0.81 3.74
CA LYS A 296 -4.33 1.50 3.76
C LYS A 296 -4.46 2.54 2.66
N VAL A 297 -3.38 3.23 2.31
CA VAL A 297 -3.37 4.12 1.13
C VAL A 297 -3.59 3.31 -0.15
N GLN A 298 -2.88 2.19 -0.36
CA GLN A 298 -3.08 1.32 -1.53
C GLN A 298 -4.53 0.80 -1.63
N GLU A 299 -5.12 0.33 -0.53
CA GLU A 299 -6.53 -0.08 -0.46
C GLU A 299 -7.46 1.06 -0.90
N ARG A 300 -7.22 2.28 -0.39
CA ARG A 300 -7.99 3.48 -0.75
C ARG A 300 -7.84 3.82 -2.24
N LEU A 301 -6.62 3.79 -2.78
CA LEU A 301 -6.35 4.03 -4.20
C LEU A 301 -7.16 3.09 -5.11
N ILE A 302 -7.14 1.79 -4.80
CA ILE A 302 -7.88 0.76 -5.54
C ILE A 302 -9.38 1.06 -5.47
N MET A 303 -9.91 1.27 -4.26
CA MET A 303 -11.34 1.47 -4.05
C MET A 303 -11.86 2.75 -4.73
N SER A 304 -11.17 3.88 -4.56
CA SER A 304 -11.55 5.15 -5.17
C SER A 304 -11.50 5.08 -6.70
N THR A 305 -10.51 4.38 -7.25
CA THR A 305 -10.40 4.15 -8.70
C THR A 305 -11.55 3.28 -9.22
N LEU A 306 -11.85 2.17 -8.56
CA LEU A 306 -12.97 1.30 -8.95
C LEU A 306 -14.31 2.02 -8.87
N ARG A 307 -14.54 2.82 -7.83
CA ARG A 307 -15.73 3.66 -7.69
C ARG A 307 -15.85 4.65 -8.84
N ARG A 308 -14.76 5.35 -9.19
CA ARG A 308 -14.72 6.26 -10.35
C ARG A 308 -15.02 5.56 -11.66
N LEU A 309 -14.44 4.38 -11.90
CA LEU A 309 -14.70 3.57 -13.09
C LEU A 309 -16.15 3.09 -13.16
N ALA A 310 -16.71 2.61 -12.05
CA ALA A 310 -18.10 2.17 -11.96
C ALA A 310 -19.07 3.34 -12.26
N VAL A 311 -18.79 4.52 -11.71
CA VAL A 311 -19.56 5.74 -11.96
C VAL A 311 -19.46 6.17 -13.43
N LYS A 312 -18.25 6.20 -13.99
CA LYS A 312 -18.02 6.53 -15.41
C LYS A 312 -18.73 5.56 -16.36
N THR A 313 -18.77 4.28 -16.01
CA THR A 313 -19.47 3.24 -16.80
C THR A 313 -20.99 3.36 -16.69
N ALA A 314 -21.50 3.79 -15.53
CA ALA A 314 -22.93 4.03 -15.33
C ALA A 314 -23.42 5.34 -15.97
N ALA A 315 -22.51 6.27 -16.28
CA ALA A 315 -22.84 7.54 -16.92
C ALA A 315 -23.39 7.31 -18.33
N ARG A 316 -24.71 7.32 -18.46
CA ARG A 316 -25.40 7.36 -19.75
C ARG A 316 -25.47 8.81 -20.24
N SER A 317 -25.75 9.00 -21.52
CA SER A 317 -25.87 10.34 -22.14
C SER A 317 -26.90 11.29 -21.50
N ARG A 318 -27.74 10.80 -20.58
CA ARG A 318 -28.80 11.56 -19.91
C ARG A 318 -28.46 12.02 -18.49
N HIS A 319 -27.41 11.47 -17.88
CA HIS A 319 -27.06 11.73 -16.49
C HIS A 319 -25.58 12.08 -16.40
N PHE A 320 -25.27 13.21 -15.76
CA PHE A 320 -23.90 13.53 -15.37
C PHE A 320 -23.68 12.99 -13.96
N LEU A 321 -22.67 12.14 -13.78
CA LEU A 321 -22.35 11.51 -12.50
C LEU A 321 -20.95 11.92 -12.07
N GLU A 322 -20.82 12.36 -10.83
CA GLU A 322 -19.55 12.72 -10.20
C GLU A 322 -19.36 11.89 -8.93
N TYR A 323 -18.16 11.34 -8.73
CA TYR A 323 -17.80 10.67 -7.48
C TYR A 323 -16.93 11.61 -6.63
N VAL A 324 -17.39 11.87 -5.42
CA VAL A 324 -16.68 12.67 -4.42
C VAL A 324 -16.11 11.75 -3.35
N ASP A 325 -14.79 11.62 -3.35
CA ASP A 325 -14.08 10.67 -2.50
C ASP A 325 -14.18 11.02 -1.00
N ARG A 326 -14.02 12.30 -0.65
CA ARG A 326 -14.05 12.79 0.74
C ARG A 326 -15.32 12.40 1.50
N ASP A 327 -16.47 12.46 0.83
CA ASP A 327 -17.78 12.18 1.45
C ASP A 327 -18.31 10.79 1.11
N GLU A 328 -17.52 9.96 0.41
CA GLU A 328 -17.94 8.68 -0.19
C GLU A 328 -19.33 8.78 -0.83
N THR A 329 -19.53 9.83 -1.64
CA THR A 329 -20.84 10.19 -2.18
C THR A 329 -20.77 10.30 -3.69
N ILE A 330 -21.77 9.74 -4.37
CA ILE A 330 -21.98 9.93 -5.80
C ILE A 330 -23.01 11.05 -5.96
N ILE A 331 -22.67 12.08 -6.71
CA ILE A 331 -23.56 13.16 -7.09
C ILE A 331 -24.08 12.84 -8.50
N ALA A 332 -25.39 12.68 -8.61
CA ALA A 332 -26.04 12.44 -9.88
C ALA A 332 -26.89 13.66 -10.27
N HIS A 333 -26.49 14.32 -11.34
CA HIS A 333 -27.20 15.48 -11.87
C HIS A 333 -28.32 15.01 -12.79
N MET A 334 -29.56 15.20 -12.32
CA MET A 334 -30.75 14.72 -12.98
C MET A 334 -31.42 15.80 -13.82
N ALA A 335 -32.26 15.36 -14.77
CA ALA A 335 -33.10 16.26 -15.54
C ALA A 335 -34.04 17.05 -14.61
N GLY A 336 -34.18 18.36 -14.87
CA GLY A 336 -35.00 19.25 -14.05
C GLY A 336 -34.24 20.02 -12.97
N GLY A 337 -32.90 19.96 -12.95
CA GLY A 337 -32.09 20.72 -12.01
C GLY A 337 -32.18 20.18 -10.59
N ILE A 338 -32.18 18.85 -10.46
CA ILE A 338 -32.18 18.13 -9.19
C ILE A 338 -30.91 17.29 -9.13
N ASP A 339 -30.17 17.39 -8.05
CA ASP A 339 -28.99 16.61 -7.75
C ASP A 339 -29.35 15.54 -6.71
N ALA A 340 -29.11 14.27 -7.05
CA ALA A 340 -29.26 13.15 -6.15
C ALA A 340 -27.91 12.81 -5.52
N LEU A 341 -27.83 12.91 -4.20
CA LEU A 341 -26.65 12.53 -3.44
C LEU A 341 -26.83 11.09 -2.96
N ILE A 342 -26.05 10.17 -3.50
CA ILE A 342 -26.10 8.74 -3.18
C ILE A 342 -24.92 8.40 -2.29
N LYS A 343 -25.18 7.86 -1.10
CA LYS A 343 -24.14 7.37 -0.20
C LYS A 343 -23.60 6.05 -0.72
N VAL A 344 -22.29 5.97 -0.88
CA VAL A 344 -21.59 4.75 -1.27
C VAL A 344 -21.30 3.94 -0.01
N PRO A 345 -21.75 2.68 0.09
CA PRO A 345 -21.42 1.83 1.21
C PRO A 345 -19.96 1.34 1.13
N GLN A 346 -19.40 1.04 2.30
CA GLN A 346 -18.06 0.45 2.41
C GLN A 346 -18.03 -0.89 1.70
N GLY A 347 -17.12 -1.05 0.72
CA GLY A 347 -17.01 -2.24 -0.12
C GLY A 347 -17.73 -2.18 -1.48
N TRP A 348 -18.57 -1.18 -1.76
CA TRP A 348 -19.04 -0.94 -3.13
C TRP A 348 -17.92 -0.28 -3.97
N PRO A 349 -17.68 -0.70 -5.23
CA PRO A 349 -18.51 -1.61 -6.04
C PRO A 349 -18.15 -3.10 -5.93
N MET A 350 -17.12 -3.48 -5.15
CA MET A 350 -16.66 -4.87 -5.08
C MET A 350 -17.71 -5.84 -4.54
N LEU A 351 -18.46 -5.41 -3.53
CA LEU A 351 -19.52 -6.17 -2.88
C LEU A 351 -20.90 -5.78 -3.45
N ASN A 352 -21.81 -6.75 -3.53
CA ASN A 352 -23.20 -6.55 -3.97
C ASN A 352 -24.05 -5.86 -2.88
N ILE A 353 -23.65 -4.65 -2.49
CA ILE A 353 -24.32 -3.86 -1.46
C ILE A 353 -25.25 -2.85 -2.13
N ALA A 354 -26.49 -2.81 -1.65
CA ALA A 354 -27.49 -1.85 -2.12
C ALA A 354 -27.08 -0.40 -1.81
N LEU A 355 -27.14 0.45 -2.83
CA LEU A 355 -26.92 1.88 -2.68
C LEU A 355 -28.07 2.53 -1.89
N LYS A 356 -27.77 3.67 -1.26
CA LYS A 356 -28.73 4.46 -0.49
C LYS A 356 -28.73 5.90 -0.95
N LEU A 357 -29.90 6.43 -1.24
CA LEU A 357 -30.09 7.84 -1.51
C LEU A 357 -29.99 8.61 -0.19
N LYS A 358 -29.00 9.51 -0.09
CA LYS A 358 -28.72 10.34 1.10
C LYS A 358 -29.63 11.57 1.13
N SER A 359 -29.83 12.22 -0.01
CA SER A 359 -30.72 13.37 -0.15
C SER A 359 -30.92 13.74 -1.62
N LEU A 360 -32.00 14.45 -1.92
CA LEU A 360 -32.21 15.16 -3.18
C LEU A 360 -32.13 16.67 -2.94
N GLN A 361 -31.39 17.38 -3.77
CA GLN A 361 -31.22 18.83 -3.68
C GLN A 361 -31.57 19.46 -5.02
N SER A 362 -32.15 20.66 -5.00
CA SER A 362 -32.25 21.44 -6.25
C SER A 362 -30.90 22.07 -6.54
N SER A 363 -30.44 21.94 -7.79
CA SER A 363 -29.21 22.57 -8.26
C SER A 363 -29.33 24.11 -8.31
N ASP A 364 -30.56 24.64 -8.32
CA ASP A 364 -30.82 26.07 -8.21
C ASP A 364 -31.03 26.47 -6.73
N HIS A 365 -30.03 27.13 -6.16
CA HIS A 365 -30.01 27.53 -4.75
C HIS A 365 -31.15 28.49 -4.34
N HIS A 366 -31.89 29.05 -5.31
CA HIS A 366 -32.99 29.99 -5.07
C HIS A 366 -34.37 29.32 -4.83
N ALA A 367 -34.52 28.01 -5.05
CA ALA A 367 -35.80 27.30 -4.92
C ALA A 367 -35.96 26.45 -3.63
N ARG A 368 -35.08 26.68 -2.63
CA ARG A 368 -34.87 25.79 -1.46
C ARG A 368 -36.09 25.43 -0.60
N ASN A 369 -37.15 26.23 -0.57
CA ASN A 369 -38.17 26.10 0.50
C ASN A 369 -39.48 25.38 0.10
N ILE A 370 -39.76 25.19 -1.19
CA ILE A 370 -41.09 24.70 -1.62
C ILE A 370 -41.12 23.17 -1.83
N TYR A 371 -39.95 22.53 -1.98
CA TYR A 371 -39.84 21.12 -2.41
C TYR A 371 -39.33 20.14 -1.33
N SER A 372 -38.99 20.60 -0.12
CA SER A 372 -38.31 19.74 0.88
C SER A 372 -39.14 18.52 1.32
N SER A 373 -40.44 18.69 1.61
CA SER A 373 -41.31 17.57 2.02
C SER A 373 -41.60 16.59 0.88
N TYR A 374 -41.64 17.10 -0.35
CA TYR A 374 -41.78 16.31 -1.57
C TYR A 374 -40.55 15.46 -1.83
N LEU A 375 -39.35 16.07 -1.82
CA LEU A 375 -38.07 15.39 -2.05
C LEU A 375 -37.78 14.35 -0.97
N ARG A 376 -38.19 14.58 0.27
CA ARG A 376 -38.08 13.58 1.35
C ARG A 376 -38.92 12.34 1.08
N LYS A 377 -40.14 12.49 0.56
CA LYS A 377 -40.99 11.33 0.18
C LYS A 377 -40.38 10.53 -0.96
N VAL A 378 -39.73 11.21 -1.91
CA VAL A 378 -38.99 10.56 -2.99
C VAL A 378 -37.79 9.79 -2.43
N GLU A 379 -37.06 10.38 -1.48
CA GLU A 379 -35.94 9.73 -0.77
C GLU A 379 -36.39 8.45 -0.05
N GLU A 380 -37.47 8.53 0.73
CA GLU A 380 -38.05 7.38 1.44
C GLU A 380 -38.50 6.27 0.48
N ALA A 381 -39.16 6.66 -0.63
CA ALA A 381 -39.62 5.71 -1.64
C ALA A 381 -38.46 5.02 -2.36
N ALA A 382 -37.43 5.78 -2.74
CA ALA A 382 -36.24 5.24 -3.41
C ALA A 382 -35.47 4.29 -2.51
N ASN A 383 -35.32 4.62 -1.22
CA ASN A 383 -34.64 3.75 -0.25
C ASN A 383 -35.46 2.50 0.15
N SER A 384 -36.77 2.50 -0.14
CA SER A 384 -37.67 1.36 0.08
C SER A 384 -37.71 0.37 -1.09
N LEU A 385 -37.03 0.68 -2.21
CA LEU A 385 -36.90 -0.23 -3.35
C LEU A 385 -36.16 -1.51 -2.96
N ASP A 386 -36.44 -2.58 -3.71
CA ASP A 386 -35.81 -3.88 -3.51
C ASP A 386 -34.27 -3.75 -3.56
N PRO A 387 -33.52 -4.36 -2.62
CA PRO A 387 -32.07 -4.24 -2.58
C PRO A 387 -31.40 -4.60 -3.92
N GLN A 388 -31.93 -5.55 -4.70
CA GLN A 388 -31.34 -5.92 -5.98
C GLN A 388 -31.43 -4.80 -7.02
N GLN A 389 -32.49 -3.99 -6.99
CA GLN A 389 -32.65 -2.84 -7.89
C GLN A 389 -31.68 -1.70 -7.54
N ARG A 390 -31.26 -1.64 -6.27
CA ARG A 390 -30.36 -0.62 -5.72
C ARG A 390 -28.87 -0.98 -5.80
N MET A 391 -28.52 -2.20 -6.20
CA MET A 391 -27.11 -2.63 -6.35
C MET A 391 -26.43 -1.96 -7.55
N ASN A 392 -27.15 -1.85 -8.67
CA ASN A 392 -26.62 -1.27 -9.90
C ASN A 392 -26.94 0.23 -9.95
N LEU A 393 -25.89 1.05 -10.04
CA LEU A 393 -26.03 2.50 -10.05
C LEU A 393 -26.93 3.00 -11.19
N SER A 394 -26.83 2.41 -12.39
CA SER A 394 -27.63 2.84 -13.53
C SER A 394 -29.12 2.50 -13.37
N SER A 395 -29.46 1.32 -12.85
CA SER A 395 -30.88 0.98 -12.60
C SER A 395 -31.45 1.82 -11.48
N PHE A 396 -30.68 2.00 -10.40
CA PHE A 396 -31.12 2.80 -9.26
C PHE A 396 -31.41 4.25 -9.67
N MET A 397 -30.60 4.82 -10.55
CA MET A 397 -30.84 6.15 -11.12
C MET A 397 -32.11 6.21 -11.97
N ASP A 398 -32.33 5.22 -12.85
CA ASP A 398 -33.55 5.14 -13.67
C ASP A 398 -34.81 5.04 -12.78
N ASP A 399 -34.72 4.30 -11.67
CA ASP A 399 -35.81 4.15 -10.68
C ASP A 399 -36.06 5.44 -9.89
N ILE A 400 -35.01 6.16 -9.45
CA ILE A 400 -35.16 7.47 -8.78
C ILE A 400 -35.86 8.47 -9.72
N GLU A 401 -35.48 8.50 -11.01
CA GLU A 401 -36.11 9.39 -11.99
C GLU A 401 -37.58 9.05 -12.23
N LYS A 402 -37.92 7.76 -12.22
CA LYS A 402 -39.31 7.30 -12.31
C LYS A 402 -40.13 7.73 -11.09
N ILE A 403 -39.61 7.56 -9.88
CA ILE A 403 -40.27 7.97 -8.64
C ILE A 403 -40.47 9.49 -8.62
N LEU A 404 -39.48 10.28 -9.06
CA LEU A 404 -39.62 11.73 -9.20
C LEU A 404 -40.79 12.09 -10.12
N LYS A 405 -40.89 11.49 -11.31
CA LYS A 405 -41.99 11.78 -12.24
C LYS A 405 -43.36 11.40 -11.67
N GLU A 406 -43.48 10.26 -11.01
CA GLU A 406 -44.73 9.80 -10.38
C GLU A 406 -45.16 10.74 -9.25
N LYS A 407 -44.22 11.11 -8.38
CA LYS A 407 -44.51 11.97 -7.23
C LYS A 407 -44.79 13.41 -7.67
N ASP A 408 -44.12 13.92 -8.71
CA ASP A 408 -44.39 15.26 -9.27
C ASP A 408 -45.82 15.35 -9.79
N PHE A 409 -46.32 14.29 -10.43
CA PHE A 409 -47.70 14.22 -10.90
C PHE A 409 -48.69 14.22 -9.72
N GLU A 410 -48.43 13.45 -8.65
CA GLU A 410 -49.24 13.46 -7.43
C GLU A 410 -49.25 14.84 -6.75
N PHE A 411 -48.10 15.52 -6.72
CA PHE A 411 -47.96 16.84 -6.11
C PHE A 411 -48.68 17.94 -6.91
N GLN A 412 -48.67 17.87 -8.24
CA GLN A 412 -49.42 18.80 -9.08
C GLN A 412 -50.93 18.54 -9.02
N SER A 413 -51.35 17.28 -8.97
CA SER A 413 -52.76 16.88 -8.85
C SER A 413 -53.38 17.28 -7.50
N SER A 414 -52.60 17.27 -6.41
CA SER A 414 -53.06 17.70 -5.08
C SER A 414 -53.11 19.22 -4.86
N LYS A 415 -52.59 20.02 -5.81
CA LYS A 415 -52.69 21.48 -5.82
C LYS A 415 -53.81 22.01 -6.72
N SER A 416 -54.39 21.17 -7.58
CA SER A 416 -55.56 21.48 -8.41
C SER A 416 -56.85 21.06 -7.71
#